data_AF-A0A524NM74-F1
#
_entry.id   AF-A0A524NM74-F1
#
_cell.length_a   1.000
_cell.length_b   1.000
_cell.length_c   1.000
_cell.angle_alpha   90.00
_cell.angle_beta   90.00
_cell.angle_gamma   90.00
#
_symmetry.space_group_name_H-M   'P 1'
#
loop_
_entity.id
_entity.type
_entity.pdbx_description
1 polymer ?
#
loop_
_entity_poly.entity_id
_entity_poly.type
_entity_poly.pdbx_seq_one_letter_code
_entity_poly.pdbx_strand_id
1 'polypeptide(L)'
;MRLEIAYAIDAHAHADHMTDLPCFRDSYGARTVTGKKIRVVQKAFGDFYNLGDAVRADGSQFDVLLGEGDALEFGGLALDGQTSEAEFMAFRERRDAELAAPALILASVQADIRAGALPEPESDGTSYLKIPLDRLGRRKAG
;
A
#
# COMPACT_ATOMS: atom_id res chain seq x y z
N MET A 1 -21.42 -14.78 21.34
CA MET A 1 -20.05 -14.85 20.82
C MET A 1 -19.83 -13.60 19.99
N ARG A 2 -18.82 -12.77 20.30
CA ARG A 2 -18.51 -11.53 19.57
C ARG A 2 -17.23 -11.80 18.78
N LEU A 3 -17.26 -11.59 17.46
CA LEU A 3 -16.06 -11.66 16.62
C LEU A 3 -15.17 -10.45 16.91
N GLU A 4 -13.89 -10.69 17.09
CA GLU A 4 -12.86 -9.67 17.26
C GLU A 4 -11.97 -9.69 16.02
N ILE A 5 -11.83 -8.53 15.37
CA ILE A 5 -10.95 -8.38 14.21
C ILE A 5 -9.61 -7.86 14.73
N ALA A 6 -8.67 -8.77 14.96
CA ALA A 6 -7.37 -8.41 15.52
C ALA A 6 -6.47 -7.63 14.54
N TYR A 7 -6.53 -7.98 13.26
CA TYR A 7 -5.68 -7.38 12.24
C TYR A 7 -6.44 -7.14 10.93
N ALA A 8 -6.11 -6.04 10.26
CA ALA A 8 -6.45 -5.77 8.87
C ALA A 8 -5.14 -5.72 8.08
N ILE A 9 -4.98 -6.64 7.13
CA ILE A 9 -3.71 -6.83 6.41
C ILE A 9 -3.85 -6.32 5.00
N ASP A 10 -2.91 -5.48 4.57
CA ASP A 10 -2.76 -5.12 3.18
C ASP A 10 -1.36 -5.48 2.65
N ALA A 11 -1.34 -6.38 1.67
CA ALA A 11 -0.11 -6.99 1.15
C ALA A 11 0.64 -6.08 0.17
N HIS A 12 -0.03 -5.12 -0.46
CA HIS A 12 0.57 -4.18 -1.40
C HIS A 12 -0.27 -2.91 -1.53
N ALA A 13 0.35 -1.82 -1.99
CA ALA A 13 -0.40 -0.65 -2.43
C ALA A 13 -1.13 -1.00 -3.73
N HIS A 14 -2.43 -0.69 -3.79
CA HIS A 14 -3.29 -1.05 -4.90
C HIS A 14 -3.30 0.07 -5.94
N ALA A 15 -3.22 -0.34 -7.21
CA ALA A 15 -3.27 0.60 -8.33
C ALA A 15 -4.71 0.89 -8.78
N ASP A 16 -5.69 0.14 -8.30
CA ASP A 16 -7.05 0.11 -8.82
C ASP A 16 -8.13 0.42 -7.76
N HIS A 17 -7.79 0.46 -6.48
CA HIS A 17 -8.69 0.82 -5.38
C HIS A 17 -7.92 1.43 -4.21
N MET A 18 -8.62 2.13 -3.31
CA MET A 18 -8.03 2.59 -2.06
C MET A 18 -8.21 1.54 -0.98
N THR A 19 -7.20 1.38 -0.13
CA THR A 19 -7.28 0.52 1.04
C THR A 19 -8.28 1.05 2.07
N ASP A 20 -9.02 0.15 2.71
CA ASP A 20 -10.00 0.48 3.76
C ASP A 20 -9.45 0.19 5.17
N LEU A 21 -8.13 0.06 5.30
CA LEU A 21 -7.44 -0.13 6.58
C LEU A 21 -7.90 0.86 7.68
N PRO A 22 -8.14 2.16 7.41
CA PRO A 22 -8.64 3.09 8.41
C PRO A 22 -10.02 2.69 8.96
N CYS A 23 -10.95 2.26 8.10
CA CYS A 23 -12.27 1.83 8.53
C CYS A 23 -12.19 0.64 9.49
N PHE A 24 -11.30 -0.32 9.20
CA PHE A 24 -11.13 -1.48 10.09
C PHE A 24 -10.51 -1.11 11.43
N ARG A 25 -9.52 -0.21 11.43
CA ARG A 25 -8.92 0.34 12.63
C ARG A 25 -9.96 1.08 13.48
N ASP A 26 -10.72 1.98 12.88
CA ASP A 26 -11.62 2.87 13.60
C ASP A 26 -12.89 2.15 14.07
N SER A 27 -13.43 1.25 13.25
CA SER A 27 -14.69 0.55 13.55
C SER A 27 -14.50 -0.68 14.43
N TYR A 28 -13.34 -1.35 14.33
CA TYR A 28 -13.12 -2.65 14.99
C TYR A 28 -11.88 -2.69 15.88
N GLY A 29 -11.08 -1.62 15.95
CA GLY A 29 -9.83 -1.59 16.71
C GLY A 29 -8.74 -2.48 16.11
N ALA A 30 -8.89 -2.89 14.85
CA ALA A 30 -7.96 -3.78 14.18
C ALA A 30 -6.60 -3.09 13.98
N ARG A 31 -5.52 -3.84 14.21
CA ARG A 31 -4.16 -3.36 13.88
C ARG A 31 -3.94 -3.46 12.38
N THR A 32 -3.47 -2.39 11.75
CA THR A 32 -3.12 -2.43 10.33
C THR A 32 -1.77 -3.08 10.14
N VAL A 33 -1.67 -3.96 9.15
CA VAL A 33 -0.46 -4.74 8.88
C VAL A 33 -0.08 -4.58 7.42
N THR A 34 1.21 -4.40 7.17
CA THR A 34 1.76 -4.57 5.82
C THR A 34 3.16 -5.20 5.86
N GLY A 35 3.75 -5.47 4.70
CA GLY A 35 5.12 -5.97 4.59
C GLY A 35 6.16 -4.86 4.73
N LYS A 36 7.34 -5.15 5.29
CA LYS A 36 8.49 -4.22 5.43
C LYS A 36 8.95 -3.63 4.09
N LYS A 37 8.70 -4.32 2.97
CA LYS A 37 8.98 -3.82 1.60
C LYS A 37 8.11 -2.60 1.22
N ILE A 38 7.07 -2.25 2.00
CA ILE A 38 6.29 -1.01 1.81
C ILE A 38 7.16 0.24 1.75
N ARG A 39 8.29 0.26 2.45
CA ARG A 39 9.24 1.39 2.45
C ARG A 39 9.79 1.70 1.06
N VAL A 40 10.04 0.65 0.26
CA VAL A 40 10.52 0.79 -1.12
C VAL A 40 9.43 1.42 -1.98
N VAL A 41 8.18 0.97 -1.81
CA VAL A 41 7.01 1.50 -2.51
C VAL A 41 6.75 2.96 -2.12
N GLN A 42 6.74 3.27 -0.82
CA GLN A 42 6.60 4.62 -0.29
C GLN A 42 7.68 5.56 -0.83
N LYS A 43 8.94 5.12 -0.87
CA LYS A 43 10.02 5.92 -1.45
C LYS A 43 9.79 6.15 -2.94
N ALA A 44 9.54 5.08 -3.71
CA ALA A 44 9.39 5.16 -5.16
C ALA A 44 8.24 6.10 -5.56
N PHE A 45 7.07 5.96 -4.91
CA PHE A 45 5.93 6.83 -5.19
C PHE A 45 6.04 8.21 -4.54
N GLY A 46 6.70 8.33 -3.39
CA GLY A 46 7.06 9.62 -2.80
C GLY A 46 7.87 10.47 -3.76
N ASP A 47 8.88 9.86 -4.41
CA ASP A 47 9.70 10.51 -5.44
C ASP A 47 8.86 10.80 -6.71
N PHE A 48 8.01 9.87 -7.15
CA PHE A 48 7.16 10.02 -8.32
C PHE A 48 6.18 11.20 -8.23
N TYR A 49 5.52 11.35 -7.08
CA TYR A 49 4.56 12.43 -6.80
C TYR A 49 5.20 13.70 -6.21
N ASN A 50 6.54 13.69 -6.01
CA ASN A 50 7.28 14.77 -5.37
C ASN A 50 6.67 15.17 -4.01
N LEU A 51 6.57 14.19 -3.09
CA LEU A 51 5.88 14.37 -1.80
C LEU A 51 6.81 14.86 -0.68
N GLY A 52 8.12 14.76 -0.83
CA GLY A 52 9.06 15.11 0.24
C GLY A 52 8.70 14.42 1.55
N ASP A 53 8.69 15.19 2.65
CA ASP A 53 8.36 14.66 3.99
C ASP A 53 6.87 14.42 4.22
N ALA A 54 5.99 14.73 3.26
CA ALA A 54 4.55 14.47 3.36
C ALA A 54 4.22 12.96 3.38
N VAL A 55 5.18 12.10 3.02
CA VAL A 55 5.12 10.66 3.25
C VAL A 55 6.48 10.19 3.75
N ARG A 56 6.53 9.77 5.02
CA ARG A 56 7.72 9.10 5.58
C ARG A 56 7.83 7.71 4.99
N ALA A 57 8.91 7.43 4.27
CA ALA A 57 9.17 6.11 3.66
C ALA A 57 9.77 5.09 4.64
N ASP A 58 9.27 5.06 5.88
CA ASP A 58 9.73 4.17 6.96
C ASP A 58 8.66 3.14 7.38
N GLY A 59 7.47 3.19 6.78
CA GLY A 59 6.34 2.32 7.09
C GLY A 59 5.64 2.64 8.42
N SER A 60 5.96 3.78 9.06
CA SER A 60 5.38 4.18 10.36
C SER A 60 3.87 4.42 10.34
N GLN A 61 3.24 4.46 9.16
CA GLN A 61 1.80 4.59 8.97
C GLN A 61 1.04 3.30 9.30
N PHE A 62 1.74 2.17 9.46
CA PHE A 62 1.16 0.86 9.76
C PHE A 62 1.53 0.41 11.19
N ASP A 63 0.63 -0.32 11.85
CA ASP A 63 0.87 -0.79 13.23
C ASP A 63 1.84 -1.98 13.30
N VAL A 64 1.93 -2.75 12.21
CA VAL A 64 2.82 -3.91 12.08
C VAL A 64 3.47 -3.93 10.70
N LEU A 65 4.79 -4.12 10.70
CA LEU A 65 5.58 -4.37 9.50
C LEU A 65 6.14 -5.80 9.53
N LEU A 66 5.68 -6.66 8.63
CA LEU A 66 6.11 -8.05 8.53
C LEU A 66 7.29 -8.21 7.56
N GLY A 67 8.28 -8.99 7.97
CA GLY A 67 9.37 -9.49 7.14
C GLY A 67 9.20 -10.97 6.81
N GLU A 68 10.11 -11.48 6.00
CA GLU A 68 10.20 -12.91 5.73
C GLU A 68 10.47 -13.67 7.04
N GLY A 69 9.70 -14.73 7.30
CA GLY A 69 9.78 -15.52 8.52
C GLY A 69 9.05 -14.93 9.74
N ASP A 70 8.55 -13.68 9.66
CA ASP A 70 7.68 -13.14 10.71
C ASP A 70 6.30 -13.81 10.64
N ALA A 71 5.71 -14.13 11.80
CA ALA A 71 4.38 -14.72 11.90
C ALA A 71 3.42 -13.76 12.63
N LEU A 72 2.16 -13.76 12.19
CA LEU A 72 1.06 -13.17 12.94
C LEU A 72 0.26 -14.29 13.60
N GLU A 73 0.09 -14.19 14.91
CA GLU A 73 -0.74 -15.14 15.67
C GLU A 73 -2.21 -14.70 15.63
N PHE A 74 -3.08 -15.58 15.14
CA PHE A 74 -4.53 -15.44 15.16
C PHE A 74 -5.15 -16.61 15.91
N GLY A 75 -5.00 -16.62 17.23
CA GLY A 75 -5.34 -17.78 18.05
C GLY A 75 -4.47 -18.99 17.67
N GLY A 76 -5.09 -20.15 17.40
CA GLY A 76 -4.38 -21.38 17.00
C GLY A 76 -4.07 -21.50 15.50
N LEU A 77 -4.43 -20.50 14.68
CA LEU A 77 -4.11 -20.48 13.25
C LEU A 77 -2.86 -19.64 12.99
N ALA A 78 -1.92 -20.22 12.24
CA ALA A 78 -0.80 -19.52 11.63
C ALA A 78 -1.00 -19.48 10.10
N LEU A 79 -0.75 -18.33 9.49
CA LEU A 79 -0.69 -18.18 8.04
C LEU A 79 0.77 -18.29 7.60
N ASP A 80 1.08 -19.26 6.75
CA ASP A 80 2.40 -19.41 6.12
C ASP A 80 2.36 -19.00 4.64
N GLY A 81 3.39 -18.28 4.19
CA GLY A 81 3.55 -17.93 2.78
C GLY A 81 4.25 -19.07 2.04
N GLN A 82 3.52 -19.91 1.32
CA GLN A 82 4.09 -21.08 0.63
C GLN A 82 4.58 -20.81 -0.80
N THR A 83 4.26 -19.66 -1.38
CA THR A 83 4.70 -19.28 -2.74
C THR A 83 6.08 -18.64 -2.68
N SER A 84 7.03 -19.16 -3.45
CA SER A 84 8.36 -18.54 -3.54
C SER A 84 8.31 -17.18 -4.26
N GLU A 85 9.23 -16.27 -3.93
CA GLU A 85 9.33 -14.95 -4.58
C GLU A 85 9.49 -15.09 -6.11
N ALA A 86 10.30 -16.05 -6.57
CA ALA A 86 10.54 -16.29 -7.99
C ALA A 86 9.26 -16.74 -8.73
N GLU A 87 8.48 -17.64 -8.14
CA GLU A 87 7.21 -18.10 -8.71
C GLU A 87 6.18 -16.97 -8.77
N PHE A 88 6.11 -16.15 -7.71
CA PHE A 88 5.22 -14.99 -7.65
C PHE A 88 5.59 -13.93 -8.71
N MET A 89 6.89 -13.61 -8.85
CA MET A 89 7.38 -12.68 -9.86
C MET A 89 7.04 -13.17 -11.28
N ALA A 90 7.32 -14.43 -11.59
CA ALA A 90 7.05 -15.00 -12.91
C ALA A 90 5.54 -15.01 -13.25
N PHE A 91 4.68 -15.26 -12.25
CA PHE A 91 3.23 -15.15 -12.42
C PHE A 91 2.80 -13.69 -12.72
N ARG A 92 3.32 -12.72 -11.94
CA ARG A 92 2.97 -11.30 -12.10
C ARG A 92 3.47 -10.72 -13.42
N GLU A 93 4.70 -11.02 -13.83
CA GLU A 93 5.25 -10.55 -15.11
C GLU A 93 4.40 -11.01 -16.31
N ARG A 94 3.98 -12.29 -16.34
CA ARG A 94 3.11 -12.80 -17.40
C ARG A 94 1.75 -12.11 -17.40
N ARG A 95 1.13 -11.96 -16.23
CA ARG A 95 -0.20 -11.35 -16.11
C ARG A 95 -0.19 -9.86 -16.45
N ASP A 96 0.79 -9.13 -15.94
CA ASP A 96 0.85 -7.68 -16.05
C ASP A 96 1.20 -7.22 -17.48
N ALA A 97 1.88 -8.06 -18.27
CA ALA A 97 2.14 -7.80 -19.68
C ALA A 97 0.87 -7.64 -20.54
N GLU A 98 -0.26 -8.18 -20.08
CA GLU A 98 -1.53 -8.19 -20.81
C GLU A 98 -2.53 -7.15 -20.30
N LEU A 99 -2.26 -6.51 -19.16
CA LEU A 99 -3.20 -5.60 -18.50
C LEU A 99 -2.97 -4.15 -18.91
N ALA A 100 -4.08 -3.45 -19.19
CA ALA A 100 -4.06 -2.00 -19.32
C ALA A 100 -3.74 -1.33 -17.97
N ALA A 101 -3.15 -0.13 -18.03
CA ALA A 101 -2.92 0.66 -16.83
C ALA A 101 -4.25 0.92 -16.09
N PRO A 102 -4.33 0.67 -14.77
CA PRO A 102 -5.55 0.90 -14.01
C PRO A 102 -5.97 2.37 -14.04
N ALA A 103 -7.27 2.64 -14.17
CA ALA A 103 -7.82 3.98 -14.27
C ALA A 103 -7.53 4.87 -13.05
N LEU A 104 -7.41 4.26 -11.86
CA LEU A 104 -7.24 4.97 -10.58
C LEU A 104 -5.81 4.97 -10.06
N ILE A 105 -4.83 4.51 -10.84
CA ILE A 105 -3.44 4.33 -10.37
C ILE A 105 -2.85 5.59 -9.75
N LEU A 106 -3.19 6.76 -10.30
CA LEU A 106 -2.68 8.02 -9.79
C LEU A 106 -3.34 8.45 -8.47
N ALA A 107 -4.60 8.07 -8.26
CA ALA A 107 -5.35 8.46 -7.07
C ALA A 107 -5.12 7.46 -5.93
N SER A 108 -5.38 6.17 -6.18
CA SER A 108 -5.34 5.10 -5.19
C SER A 108 -4.00 5.01 -4.46
N VAL A 109 -2.90 5.00 -5.24
CA VAL A 109 -1.55 4.81 -4.68
C VAL A 109 -1.17 5.91 -3.69
N GLN A 110 -1.67 7.13 -3.85
CA GLN A 110 -1.37 8.21 -2.92
C GLN A 110 -1.97 7.95 -1.53
N ALA A 111 -3.15 7.35 -1.44
CA ALA A 111 -3.75 6.99 -0.16
C ALA A 111 -3.07 5.74 0.43
N ASP A 112 -2.78 4.74 -0.40
CA ASP A 112 -2.28 3.46 0.08
C ASP A 112 -0.86 3.54 0.65
N ILE A 113 0.01 4.38 0.08
CA ILE A 113 1.33 4.64 0.67
C ILE A 113 1.25 5.33 2.04
N ARG A 114 0.06 5.84 2.42
CA ARG A 114 -0.28 6.44 3.71
C ARG A 114 -1.18 5.53 4.55
N ALA A 115 -1.21 4.23 4.29
CA ALA A 115 -2.09 3.27 4.97
C ALA A 115 -3.59 3.64 4.89
N GLY A 116 -4.01 4.24 3.77
CA GLY A 116 -5.39 4.66 3.51
C GLY A 116 -5.72 6.09 3.93
N ALA A 117 -4.80 6.79 4.59
CA ALA A 117 -5.00 8.21 4.90
C ALA A 117 -4.91 9.08 3.64
N LEU A 118 -5.78 10.08 3.56
CA LEU A 118 -5.70 11.12 2.54
C LEU A 118 -4.49 12.04 2.81
N PRO A 119 -4.02 12.81 1.81
CA PRO A 119 -3.06 13.88 2.06
C PRO A 119 -3.56 14.85 3.13
N GLU A 120 -2.64 15.41 3.91
CA GLU A 120 -2.98 16.47 4.87
C GLU A 120 -3.68 17.63 4.15
N PRO A 121 -4.71 18.24 4.75
CA PRO A 121 -5.38 19.39 4.17
C PRO A 121 -4.42 20.57 3.95
N GLU A 122 -4.62 21.31 2.87
CA GLU A 122 -3.92 22.57 2.63
C GLU A 122 -4.51 23.71 3.50
N SER A 123 -4.03 24.94 3.30
CA SER A 123 -4.44 26.10 4.10
C SER A 123 -5.94 26.47 3.97
N ASP A 124 -6.62 25.95 2.95
CA ASP A 124 -8.05 26.06 2.74
C ASP A 124 -8.86 24.95 3.45
N GLY A 125 -8.18 24.04 4.15
CA GLY A 125 -8.80 22.91 4.84
C GLY A 125 -9.20 21.75 3.92
N THR A 126 -8.80 21.77 2.65
CA THR A 126 -9.09 20.71 1.68
C THR A 126 -7.86 19.86 1.37
N SER A 127 -8.04 18.54 1.30
CA SER A 127 -6.99 17.61 0.86
C SER A 127 -7.01 17.45 -0.66
N TYR A 128 -5.83 17.53 -1.29
CA TYR A 128 -5.70 17.44 -2.74
C TYR A 128 -4.79 16.29 -3.18
N LEU A 129 -5.19 15.59 -4.24
CA LEU A 129 -4.35 14.60 -4.92
C LEU A 129 -3.44 15.27 -5.95
N LYS A 130 -2.20 14.82 -6.04
CA LYS A 130 -1.24 15.33 -7.03
C LYS A 130 -1.26 14.46 -8.28
N ILE A 131 -1.54 15.07 -9.44
CA ILE A 131 -1.50 14.40 -10.74
C ILE A 131 -0.25 14.86 -11.50
N PRO A 132 0.79 14.03 -11.63
CA PRO A 132 1.98 14.41 -12.38
C PRO A 132 1.73 14.31 -13.88
N LEU A 133 1.79 15.45 -14.58
CA LEU A 133 1.40 15.55 -16.00
C LEU A 133 2.37 14.87 -16.98
N ASP A 134 3.60 14.55 -16.54
CA ASP A 134 4.70 14.12 -17.41
C ASP A 134 5.41 12.83 -16.96
N ARG A 135 4.92 12.19 -15.91
CA ARG A 135 5.61 11.06 -15.27
C ARG A 135 5.03 9.70 -15.64
N LEU A 136 3.75 9.64 -16.00
CA LEU A 136 3.08 8.41 -16.38
C LEU A 136 3.20 8.17 -17.89
N GLY A 137 3.65 6.98 -18.30
CA GLY A 137 3.72 6.60 -19.73
C GLY A 137 4.93 7.13 -20.52
N ARG A 138 5.88 7.86 -19.90
CA ARG A 138 7.16 8.14 -20.57
C ARG A 138 7.95 6.86 -20.76
N ARG A 139 8.23 6.50 -22.01
CA ARG A 139 9.32 5.56 -22.33
C ARG A 139 10.62 6.18 -21.84
N LYS A 140 11.47 5.41 -21.15
CA LYS A 140 12.85 5.84 -20.86
C LYS A 140 13.47 6.31 -22.17
N ALA A 141 13.92 7.56 -22.23
CA ALA A 141 14.81 7.99 -23.30
C ALA A 141 16.07 7.12 -23.17
N GLY A 142 16.41 6.42 -24.26
CA GLY A 142 17.61 5.58 -24.34
C GLY A 142 18.89 6.40 -24.24
#